data_AF-A0A7V9J566-F1
#
_entry.id   AF-A0A7V9J566-F1
#
_cell.length_a   1.000
_cell.length_b   1.000
_cell.length_c   1.000
_cell.angle_alpha   90.00
_cell.angle_beta   90.00
_cell.angle_gamma   90.00
#
_symmetry.space_group_name_H-M   'P 1'
#
loop_
_entity.id
_entity.type
_entity.pdbx_description
1 polymer ?
#
loop_
_entity_poly.entity_id
_entity_poly.type
_entity_poly.pdbx_seq_one_letter_code
_entity_poly.pdbx_strand_id
1 'polypeptide(L)'
;MELAAPVNVDASVAFRGNRYSVPPGLSGVEMQLRHRLGSATLGIFSPAGGRVGHHRLAPAGAGALVRSAEHRVALEAVVLSAFTTANPCERKGNYPPGPEARVEATKLLANLGSEVVVDLDAYAELIEAPPTAPDEEVGA
;
A
#
# COMPACT_ATOMS: atom_id res chain seq x y z
N MET A 1 -34.17 -17.89 -18.23
CA MET A 1 -32.99 -17.38 -18.93
C MET A 1 -31.76 -17.87 -18.20
N GLU A 2 -30.79 -18.39 -18.93
CA GLU A 2 -29.52 -18.90 -18.40
C GLU A 2 -28.37 -18.22 -19.13
N LEU A 3 -27.33 -17.82 -18.38
CA LEU A 3 -26.17 -17.12 -18.91
C LEU A 3 -24.92 -17.62 -18.19
N ALA A 4 -23.85 -17.88 -18.92
CA ALA A 4 -22.52 -18.08 -18.34
C ALA A 4 -21.82 -16.72 -18.21
N ALA A 5 -21.21 -16.46 -17.05
CA ALA A 5 -20.35 -15.30 -16.87
C ALA A 5 -19.19 -15.62 -15.92
N PRO A 6 -17.98 -15.10 -16.21
CA PRO A 6 -16.84 -15.29 -15.33
C PRO A 6 -16.99 -14.48 -14.04
N VAL A 7 -16.46 -15.05 -12.95
CA VAL A 7 -16.28 -14.32 -11.69
C VAL A 7 -15.08 -13.38 -11.81
N ASN A 8 -15.29 -12.13 -11.45
CA ASN A 8 -14.27 -11.09 -11.45
C ASN A 8 -13.41 -11.15 -10.17
N VAL A 9 -12.28 -10.44 -10.14
CA VAL A 9 -11.33 -10.43 -9.02
C VAL A 9 -11.94 -9.86 -7.73
N ASP A 10 -12.96 -9.02 -7.85
CA ASP A 10 -13.71 -8.45 -6.72
C ASP A 10 -14.80 -9.41 -6.17
N ALA A 11 -14.77 -10.69 -6.54
CA ALA A 11 -15.79 -11.69 -6.18
C ALA A 11 -17.21 -11.25 -6.60
N SER A 12 -17.36 -10.88 -7.87
CA SER A 12 -18.65 -10.54 -8.47
C SER A 12 -18.83 -11.13 -9.87
N VAL A 13 -20.08 -11.36 -10.27
CA VAL A 13 -20.47 -11.77 -11.63
C VAL A 13 -21.35 -10.70 -12.27
N ALA A 14 -21.15 -10.46 -13.58
CA ALA A 14 -21.91 -9.46 -14.31
C ALA A 14 -23.24 -10.04 -14.84
N PHE A 15 -24.34 -9.30 -14.67
CA PHE A 15 -25.64 -9.66 -15.23
C PHE A 15 -26.48 -8.42 -15.50
N ARG A 16 -26.93 -8.25 -16.75
CA ARG A 16 -27.79 -7.14 -17.22
C ARG A 16 -27.30 -5.75 -16.79
N GLY A 17 -25.98 -5.53 -16.90
CA GLY A 17 -25.36 -4.25 -16.54
C GLY A 17 -25.17 -4.01 -15.04
N ASN A 18 -25.45 -5.00 -14.19
CA ASN A 18 -25.20 -4.96 -12.75
C ASN A 18 -24.20 -6.04 -12.36
N ARG A 19 -23.66 -5.94 -11.15
CA ARG A 19 -22.75 -6.92 -10.55
C ARG A 19 -23.38 -7.57 -9.33
N TYR A 20 -23.24 -8.87 -9.21
CA TYR A 20 -23.78 -9.66 -8.10
C TYR A 20 -22.66 -10.41 -7.39
N SER A 21 -22.63 -10.32 -6.07
CA SER A 21 -21.56 -10.94 -5.27
C SER A 21 -21.59 -12.46 -5.28
N VAL A 22 -20.42 -13.07 -5.21
CA VAL A 22 -20.21 -14.49 -4.92
C VAL A 22 -19.22 -14.62 -3.76
N PRO A 23 -19.10 -15.80 -3.12
CA PRO A 23 -18.03 -16.06 -2.15
C PRO A 23 -16.65 -15.81 -2.77
N PRO A 24 -15.68 -15.28 -2.00
CA PRO A 24 -14.32 -15.08 -2.47
C PRO A 24 -13.62 -16.43 -2.76
N GLY A 25 -12.57 -16.39 -3.59
CA GLY A 25 -11.80 -17.59 -3.99
C GLY A 25 -12.30 -18.28 -5.26
N LEU A 26 -13.29 -17.70 -5.95
CA LEU A 26 -13.86 -18.24 -7.19
C LEU A 26 -13.50 -17.41 -8.44
N SER A 27 -12.55 -16.48 -8.34
CA SER A 27 -12.15 -15.60 -9.45
C SER A 27 -11.71 -16.39 -10.68
N GLY A 28 -12.17 -15.99 -11.86
CA GLY A 28 -11.90 -16.66 -13.13
C GLY A 28 -12.76 -17.90 -13.41
N VAL A 29 -13.53 -18.40 -12.44
CA VAL A 29 -14.45 -19.52 -12.66
C VAL A 29 -15.71 -19.03 -13.37
N GLU A 30 -16.12 -19.72 -14.43
CA GLU A 30 -17.38 -19.48 -15.13
C GLU A 30 -18.57 -19.94 -14.27
N MET A 31 -19.51 -19.05 -13.99
CA MET A 31 -20.71 -19.37 -13.21
C MET A 31 -21.93 -19.44 -14.11
N GLN A 32 -22.89 -20.30 -13.77
CA GLN A 32 -24.19 -20.37 -14.43
C GLN A 32 -25.20 -19.48 -13.70
N LEU A 33 -25.65 -18.43 -14.37
CA LEU A 33 -26.64 -17.48 -13.88
C LEU A 33 -28.02 -17.89 -14.37
N ARG A 34 -28.90 -18.28 -13.45
CA ARG A 34 -30.28 -18.69 -13.76
C ARG A 34 -31.25 -17.64 -13.27
N HIS A 35 -32.00 -17.06 -14.19
CA HIS A 35 -33.05 -16.10 -13.92
C HIS A 35 -34.40 -16.62 -14.46
N ARG A 36 -35.38 -16.77 -13.57
CA ARG A 36 -36.77 -17.08 -13.96
C ARG A 36 -37.46 -15.79 -14.41
N LEU A 37 -38.02 -15.78 -15.62
CA LEU A 37 -38.78 -14.63 -16.13
C LEU A 37 -39.93 -14.29 -15.17
N GLY A 38 -40.09 -13.01 -14.86
CA GLY A 38 -41.05 -12.53 -13.85
C GLY A 38 -40.60 -12.66 -12.39
N SER A 39 -39.48 -13.32 -12.10
CA SER A 39 -38.87 -13.33 -10.77
C SER A 39 -37.99 -12.10 -10.56
N ALA A 40 -38.01 -11.54 -9.35
CA ALA A 40 -37.09 -10.50 -8.91
C ALA A 40 -35.76 -11.07 -8.38
N THR A 41 -35.50 -12.38 -8.52
CA THR A 41 -34.33 -13.04 -7.94
C THR A 41 -33.49 -13.71 -9.02
N LEU A 42 -32.17 -13.55 -8.90
CA LEU A 42 -31.15 -14.22 -9.68
C LEU A 42 -30.52 -15.34 -8.85
N GLY A 43 -30.44 -16.55 -9.40
CA GLY A 43 -29.68 -17.65 -8.83
C GLY A 43 -28.33 -17.80 -9.52
N ILE A 44 -27.27 -18.03 -8.75
CA ILE A 44 -25.91 -18.24 -9.24
C ILE A 44 -25.48 -19.65 -8.88
N PHE A 45 -25.01 -20.41 -9.86
CA PHE A 45 -24.66 -21.82 -9.74
C PHE A 45 -23.22 -22.05 -10.22
N SER A 46 -22.52 -22.97 -9.56
CA SER A 46 -21.21 -23.44 -9.99
C SER A 46 -21.35 -24.30 -11.26
N PRO A 47 -20.24 -24.54 -12.00
CA PRO A 47 -20.24 -25.49 -13.10
C PRO A 47 -20.74 -26.89 -12.73
N ALA A 48 -20.51 -27.30 -11.48
CA ALA A 48 -20.98 -28.58 -10.93
C ALA A 48 -22.47 -28.57 -10.56
N GLY A 49 -23.20 -27.46 -10.78
CA GLY A 49 -24.63 -27.32 -10.50
C GLY A 49 -24.97 -26.96 -9.05
N GLY A 50 -23.97 -26.72 -8.18
CA GLY A 50 -24.20 -26.29 -6.81
C GLY A 50 -24.62 -24.82 -6.74
N ARG A 51 -25.64 -24.48 -5.95
CA ARG A 51 -26.07 -23.07 -5.79
C ARG A 51 -25.07 -22.32 -4.92
N VAL A 52 -24.40 -21.34 -5.52
CA VAL A 52 -23.37 -20.50 -4.87
C VAL A 52 -24.01 -19.28 -4.20
N GLY A 53 -25.09 -18.76 -4.76
CA GLY A 53 -25.76 -17.59 -4.19
C GLY A 53 -27.11 -17.30 -4.83
N HIS A 54 -27.87 -16.42 -4.19
CA HIS A 54 -29.09 -15.86 -4.73
C HIS A 54 -29.19 -14.38 -4.35
N HIS A 55 -29.65 -13.55 -5.27
CA HIS A 55 -29.72 -12.10 -5.06
C HIS A 55 -30.99 -11.51 -5.64
N ARG A 56 -31.48 -10.43 -5.02
CA ARG A 56 -32.54 -9.61 -5.62
C ARG A 56 -31.96 -8.80 -6.78
N LEU A 57 -32.65 -8.78 -7.92
CA LEU A 57 -32.26 -8.04 -9.10
C LEU A 57 -32.35 -6.53 -8.86
N ALA A 58 -31.28 -5.83 -9.23
CA ALA A 58 -31.30 -4.38 -9.40
C ALA A 58 -31.88 -4.02 -10.78
N PRO A 59 -32.37 -2.78 -10.98
CA PRO A 59 -32.82 -2.30 -12.29
C PRO A 59 -31.76 -2.52 -13.37
N ALA A 60 -32.16 -2.99 -14.54
CA ALA A 60 -31.22 -3.28 -15.62
C ALA A 60 -30.47 -2.01 -16.05
N GLY A 61 -29.14 -2.13 -16.25
CA GLY A 61 -28.30 -1.00 -16.66
C GLY A 61 -27.98 0.02 -15.56
N ALA A 62 -28.35 -0.24 -14.30
CA ALA A 62 -28.07 0.69 -13.19
C ALA A 62 -26.58 0.74 -12.78
N GLY A 63 -25.74 -0.21 -13.24
CA GLY A 63 -24.35 -0.30 -12.79
C GLY A 63 -24.23 -0.71 -11.32
N ALA A 64 -25.30 -1.25 -10.72
CA ALA A 64 -25.36 -1.51 -9.29
C ALA A 64 -24.51 -2.72 -8.90
N LEU A 65 -23.87 -2.66 -7.74
CA LEU A 65 -23.20 -3.78 -7.10
C LEU A 65 -24.07 -4.32 -5.95
N VAL A 66 -24.70 -5.47 -6.19
CA VAL A 66 -25.54 -6.15 -5.20
C VAL A 66 -24.67 -7.16 -4.44
N ARG A 67 -24.32 -6.79 -3.20
CA ARG A 67 -23.49 -7.61 -2.32
C ARG A 67 -24.22 -7.96 -1.03
N SER A 68 -24.25 -9.25 -0.68
CA SER A 68 -24.77 -9.70 0.63
C SER A 68 -23.80 -9.31 1.74
N ALA A 69 -24.32 -9.15 2.96
CA ALA A 69 -23.48 -8.84 4.13
C ALA A 69 -22.46 -9.96 4.39
N GLU A 70 -22.85 -11.23 4.22
CA GLU A 70 -21.96 -12.38 4.37
C GLU A 70 -20.81 -12.37 3.36
N HIS A 71 -21.10 -12.12 2.07
CA HIS A 71 -20.06 -12.03 1.05
C HIS A 71 -19.15 -10.81 1.26
N ARG A 72 -19.68 -9.70 1.79
CA ARG A 72 -18.87 -8.55 2.17
C ARG A 72 -17.87 -8.92 3.26
N VAL A 73 -18.34 -9.51 4.36
CA VAL A 73 -17.49 -9.93 5.49
C VAL A 73 -16.46 -10.97 5.04
N ALA A 74 -16.86 -11.95 4.23
CA ALA A 74 -15.94 -12.95 3.70
C ALA A 74 -14.86 -12.33 2.79
N LEU A 75 -15.25 -11.44 1.87
CA LEU A 75 -14.29 -10.75 1.00
C LEU A 75 -13.36 -9.85 1.81
N GLU A 76 -13.88 -9.13 2.79
CA GLU A 76 -13.11 -8.29 3.70
C GLU A 76 -12.07 -9.11 4.48
N ALA A 77 -12.46 -10.27 5.03
CA ALA A 77 -11.53 -11.16 5.72
C ALA A 77 -10.40 -11.67 4.80
N VAL A 78 -10.73 -12.09 3.58
CA VAL A 78 -9.73 -12.54 2.61
C VAL A 78 -8.79 -11.40 2.21
N VAL A 79 -9.33 -10.23 1.92
CA VAL A 79 -8.54 -9.04 1.55
C VAL A 79 -7.61 -8.64 2.69
N LEU A 80 -8.12 -8.53 3.92
CA LEU A 80 -7.32 -8.18 5.09
C LEU A 80 -6.25 -9.22 5.40
N SER A 81 -6.52 -10.52 5.17
CA SER A 81 -5.53 -11.59 5.36
C SER A 81 -4.34 -11.52 4.40
N ALA A 82 -4.51 -10.85 3.25
CA ALA A 82 -3.43 -10.69 2.27
C ALA A 82 -2.45 -9.56 2.63
N PHE A 83 -2.83 -8.64 3.53
CA PHE A 83 -1.95 -7.58 3.98
C PHE A 83 -1.00 -8.10 5.07
N THR A 84 0.27 -7.73 4.94
CA THR A 84 1.31 -8.03 5.92
C THR A 84 1.97 -6.75 6.41
N THR A 85 2.31 -6.72 7.69
CA THR A 85 3.17 -5.68 8.26
C THR A 85 4.65 -6.05 8.19
N ALA A 86 5.00 -7.15 7.52
CA ALA A 86 6.38 -7.50 7.25
C ALA A 86 7.05 -6.39 6.43
N ASN A 87 8.34 -6.19 6.65
CA ASN A 87 9.09 -5.21 5.87
C ASN A 87 9.02 -5.58 4.39
N PRO A 88 8.63 -4.64 3.51
CA PRO A 88 8.49 -4.92 2.07
C PRO A 88 9.84 -5.23 1.42
N CYS A 89 10.94 -4.80 2.04
CA CYS A 89 12.30 -5.06 1.62
C CYS A 89 13.07 -5.74 2.74
N GLU A 90 14.04 -6.57 2.36
CA GLU A 90 15.03 -7.06 3.30
C GLU A 90 15.71 -5.86 3.98
N ARG A 91 15.92 -5.97 5.29
CA ARG A 91 16.65 -4.94 6.03
C ARG A 91 18.04 -4.85 5.41
N LYS A 92 18.41 -3.66 4.94
CA LYS A 92 19.75 -3.37 4.45
C LYS A 92 20.77 -3.89 5.47
N GLY A 93 21.64 -4.79 5.02
CA GLY A 93 22.74 -5.30 5.83
C GLY A 93 23.66 -4.17 6.28
N ASN A 94 24.31 -4.35 7.43
CA ASN A 94 25.42 -3.49 7.82
C ASN A 94 26.65 -3.90 6.99
N TYR A 95 27.02 -3.07 6.01
CA TYR A 95 28.22 -3.26 5.20
C TYR A 95 29.27 -2.23 5.66
N PRO A 96 30.15 -2.57 6.63
CA PRO A 96 31.20 -1.66 7.06
C PRO A 96 32.17 -1.38 5.90
N PRO A 97 32.89 -0.25 5.92
CA PRO A 97 33.86 0.08 4.88
C PRO A 97 34.93 -1.02 4.78
N GLY A 98 35.22 -1.42 3.54
CA GLY A 98 36.22 -2.44 3.23
C GLY A 98 37.65 -1.99 3.58
N PRO A 99 38.63 -2.92 3.53
CA PRO A 99 40.01 -2.62 3.91
C PRO A 99 40.62 -1.49 3.07
N GLU A 100 40.37 -1.46 1.76
CA GLU A 100 40.82 -0.38 0.87
C GLU A 100 40.19 0.96 1.24
N ALA A 101 38.89 0.99 1.51
CA ALA A 101 38.18 2.21 1.92
C ALA A 101 38.72 2.78 3.23
N ARG A 102 39.15 1.91 4.17
CA ARG A 102 39.80 2.34 5.42
C ARG A 102 41.18 2.92 5.19
N VAL A 103 41.97 2.32 4.30
CA VAL A 103 43.30 2.86 3.93
C VAL A 103 43.18 4.24 3.30
N GLU A 104 42.24 4.42 2.38
CA GLU A 104 41.97 5.73 1.77
C GLU A 104 41.44 6.74 2.79
N ALA A 105 40.57 6.32 3.71
CA ALA A 105 40.12 7.18 4.81
C ALA A 105 41.30 7.66 5.67
N THR A 106 42.26 6.79 5.99
CA THR A 106 43.49 7.18 6.72
C THR A 106 44.31 8.20 5.95
N LYS A 107 44.45 8.07 4.63
CA LYS A 107 45.17 9.05 3.80
C LYS A 107 44.46 10.41 3.77
N LEU A 108 43.14 10.41 3.68
CA LEU A 108 42.33 11.63 3.73
C LEU A 108 42.44 12.32 5.10
N LEU A 109 42.35 11.53 6.18
CA LEU A 109 42.49 12.03 7.55
C LEU A 109 43.89 12.54 7.85
N ALA A 110 44.94 11.96 7.27
CA ALA A 110 46.32 12.42 7.44
C ALA A 110 46.58 13.79 6.79
N ASN A 111 45.79 14.17 5.78
CA ASN A 111 45.90 15.46 5.07
C ASN A 111 44.95 16.53 5.62
N LEU A 112 43.99 16.14 6.45
CA LEU A 112 43.24 17.07 7.27
C LEU A 112 44.16 17.46 8.43
N GLY A 113 44.43 18.76 8.60
CA GLY A 113 45.20 19.26 9.75
C GLY A 113 44.56 18.85 11.08
N SER A 114 45.17 19.25 12.20
CA SER A 114 44.63 18.98 13.55
C SER A 114 43.12 19.22 13.58
N GLU A 115 42.37 18.22 14.04
CA GLU A 115 40.93 18.31 14.25
C GLU A 115 40.65 19.64 14.96
N VAL A 116 39.90 20.53 14.30
CA VAL A 116 39.47 21.78 14.93
C VAL A 116 38.41 21.38 15.94
N VAL A 117 38.87 21.03 17.15
CA VAL A 117 38.00 20.85 18.29
C VAL A 117 37.47 22.23 18.65
N VAL A 118 36.24 22.50 18.21
CA VAL A 118 35.53 23.73 18.59
C VAL A 118 35.12 23.57 20.05
N ASP A 119 35.79 24.32 20.91
CA ASP A 119 35.34 24.49 22.30
C ASP A 119 34.03 25.28 22.28
N LEU A 120 32.94 24.61 22.67
CA LEU A 120 31.60 25.17 22.64
C LEU A 120 31.41 26.24 23.72
N ASP A 121 32.14 26.15 24.84
CA ASP A 121 32.07 27.15 25.91
C ASP A 121 32.76 28.44 25.44
N ALA A 122 33.93 28.32 24.80
CA ALA A 122 34.60 29.47 24.18
C ALA A 122 33.77 30.11 23.07
N TYR A 123 32.99 29.31 22.32
CA TYR A 123 32.09 29.82 21.29
C TYR A 123 30.86 30.52 21.88
N ALA A 124 30.34 30.02 23.00
CA ALA A 124 29.23 30.64 23.72
C ALA A 124 29.63 32.02 24.27
N GLU A 125 30.83 32.15 24.85
CA GLU A 125 31.36 33.43 25.31
C GLU A 125 31.47 34.47 24.17
N LEU A 126 31.85 34.03 22.96
CA LEU A 126 31.99 34.89 21.79
C LEU A 126 30.63 35.37 21.23
N ILE A 127 29.57 34.58 21.42
CA ILE A 127 28.18 34.93 21.06
C ILE A 127 27.59 35.92 22.08
N GLU A 128 27.90 35.73 23.37
CA GLU A 128 27.41 36.59 24.44
C GLU A 128 28.20 37.89 24.57
N ALA A 129 29.42 37.95 24.03
CA ALA A 129 30.19 39.18 23.94
C ALA A 129 29.46 40.21 23.06
N PRO A 130 29.29 41.46 23.52
CA PRO A 130 28.69 42.51 22.71
C PRO A 130 29.59 42.78 21.49
N PRO A 131 29.03 43.09 20.30
CA PRO A 131 29.84 43.34 19.12
C PRO A 131 30.82 44.49 19.40
N THR A 132 32.12 44.22 19.31
CA THR A 132 33.13 45.26 19.36
C THR A 132 32.88 46.22 18.19
N ALA A 133 32.68 47.50 18.51
CA ALA A 133 32.48 48.55 17.52
C ALA A 133 33.62 48.55 16.48
N PRO A 134 33.37 48.94 15.22
CA PRO A 134 34.46 49.10 14.26
C PRO A 134 35.42 50.17 14.79
N ASP A 135 36.71 49.90 14.74
CA ASP A 135 37.75 50.89 14.98
C ASP A 135 37.63 52.00 13.90
N GLU A 136 36.97 53.11 14.23
CA GLU A 136 37.11 54.36 13.47
C GLU A 136 38.44 55.03 13.83
N GLU A 137 39.23 55.28 12.77
CA GLU A 137 40.57 55.86 12.73
C GLU A 137 40.73 57.21 13.45
N VAL A 138 41.91 57.45 14.05
CA VAL A 138 42.48 58.82 14.14
C VAL A 138 43.98 58.77 13.88
N GLY A 139 44.39 59.38 12.77
CA GLY A 139 45.78 59.58 12.41
C GLY A 139 46.51 60.63 13.25
N ALA A 140 47.84 60.51 13.25
CA ALA A 140 48.84 61.56 13.36
C ALA A 140 50.13 61.06 12.69
#